data_AF-A0A060BZT2-F1
#
_entry.id   AF-A0A060BZT2-F1
#
_cell.length_a   1.000
_cell.length_b   1.000
_cell.length_c   1.000
_cell.angle_alpha   90.00
_cell.angle_beta   90.00
_cell.angle_gamma   90.00
#
_symmetry.space_group_name_H-M   'P 1'
#
loop_
_entity.id
_entity.type
_entity.pdbx_description
1 polymer ?
#
loop_
_entity_poly.entity_id
_entity_poly.type
_entity_poly.pdbx_seq_one_letter_code
_entity_poly.pdbx_strand_id
1 'polypeptide(L)'
;LRRGDDIDGLTVDLDVTWDSIADSKYNTLGSFTVSGTVDGVKSRAKLVVTVLKVTSVDAVAVTTFPGVAPDLPSEVTVTRNDGTTDTMWTDWSSVDSAQYAKAGTFTVSGTLEYSDVKATAKVTVRDIKTVDSVKVDTGVGISPVLPSTVSVVYDDGTSDDVSVTWDDV
;
A
#
# COMPACT_ATOMS: atom_id res chain seq x y z
N LEU A 1 16.31 54.77 17.02
CA LEU A 1 16.90 53.91 18.06
C LEU A 1 16.90 52.48 17.51
N ARG A 2 18.10 51.91 17.31
CA ARG A 2 18.29 50.62 16.64
C ARG A 2 17.89 49.46 17.57
N ARG A 3 17.15 48.51 16.97
CA ARG A 3 17.22 47.05 17.12
C ARG A 3 17.90 46.53 18.41
N GLY A 4 17.11 45.97 19.31
CA GLY A 4 17.58 45.03 20.32
C GLY A 4 17.56 43.62 19.73
N ASP A 5 18.77 43.08 19.54
CA ASP A 5 19.20 41.69 19.77
C ASP A 5 18.21 40.57 19.43
N ASP A 6 18.20 40.17 18.16
CA ASP A 6 17.93 38.79 17.77
C ASP A 6 19.11 37.92 18.25
N ILE A 7 18.93 37.25 19.39
CA ILE A 7 19.81 36.16 19.82
C ILE A 7 19.48 34.92 19.00
N ASP A 8 19.97 34.88 17.76
CA ASP A 8 19.97 33.64 16.97
C ASP A 8 20.85 32.62 17.70
N GLY A 9 20.20 31.68 18.39
CA GLY A 9 20.85 30.54 19.01
C GLY A 9 21.61 29.77 17.94
N LEU A 10 22.94 29.85 17.97
CA LEU A 10 23.80 29.15 17.02
C LEU A 10 23.60 27.64 17.19
N THR A 11 22.90 27.02 16.26
CA THR A 11 22.87 25.56 16.11
C THR A 11 24.10 25.15 15.32
N VAL A 12 24.93 24.28 15.91
CA VAL A 12 26.06 23.65 15.23
C VAL A 12 25.68 22.20 14.95
N ASP A 13 25.67 21.82 13.67
CA ASP A 13 25.49 20.42 13.27
C ASP A 13 26.83 19.69 13.40
N LEU A 14 26.85 18.59 14.16
CA LEU A 14 28.03 17.75 14.37
C LEU A 14 27.77 16.36 13.78
N ASP A 15 28.76 15.85 13.05
CA ASP A 15 28.69 14.49 12.50
C ASP A 15 28.75 13.44 13.61
N VAL A 16 27.96 12.37 13.43
CA VAL A 16 27.93 11.22 14.34
C VAL A 16 28.30 9.95 13.58
N THR A 17 29.35 9.27 14.03
CA THR A 17 29.72 7.94 13.53
C THR A 17 29.22 6.88 14.50
N TRP A 18 28.28 6.04 14.07
CA TRP A 18 27.66 4.99 14.89
C TRP A 18 28.53 3.73 15.00
N ASP A 19 28.50 3.09 16.18
CA ASP A 19 29.11 1.77 16.38
C ASP A 19 28.45 0.71 15.49
N SER A 20 29.24 -0.29 15.07
CA SER A 20 28.73 -1.43 14.30
C SER A 20 27.71 -2.23 15.12
N ILE A 21 26.57 -2.57 14.51
CA ILE A 21 25.53 -3.41 15.11
C ILE A 21 25.75 -4.85 14.66
N ALA A 22 25.94 -5.77 15.61
CA ALA A 22 26.05 -7.19 15.31
C ALA A 22 24.68 -7.81 15.00
N ASP A 23 24.61 -8.71 14.03
CA ASP A 23 23.37 -9.36 13.58
C ASP A 23 22.54 -9.99 14.71
N SER A 24 23.23 -10.60 15.68
CA SER A 24 22.59 -11.21 16.84
C SER A 24 21.71 -10.25 17.65
N LYS A 25 21.94 -8.92 17.57
CA LYS A 25 21.15 -7.91 18.28
C LYS A 25 19.78 -7.69 17.67
N TYR A 26 19.63 -7.87 16.36
CA TYR A 26 18.35 -7.68 15.67
C TYR A 26 17.67 -8.98 15.23
N ASN A 27 18.26 -10.14 15.56
CA ASN A 27 17.63 -11.45 15.41
C ASN A 27 16.70 -11.81 16.58
N THR A 28 16.61 -10.96 17.60
CA THR A 28 15.75 -11.15 18.78
C THR A 28 14.89 -9.93 19.00
N LEU A 29 13.60 -10.13 19.32
CA LEU A 29 12.70 -9.05 19.68
C LEU A 29 13.19 -8.29 20.92
N GLY A 30 12.90 -7.00 20.95
CA GLY A 30 13.23 -6.10 22.05
C GLY A 30 13.99 -4.87 21.59
N SER A 31 14.48 -4.08 22.56
CA SER A 31 15.21 -2.85 22.27
C SER A 31 16.64 -2.93 22.77
N PHE A 32 17.55 -2.29 22.04
CA PHE A 32 18.95 -2.12 22.44
C PHE A 32 19.44 -0.72 22.10
N THR A 33 20.51 -0.28 22.78
CA THR A 33 21.12 1.03 22.54
C THR A 33 22.41 0.88 21.75
N VAL A 34 22.53 1.65 20.67
CA VAL A 34 23.74 1.83 19.87
C VAL A 34 24.35 3.17 20.25
N SER A 35 25.66 3.19 20.49
CA SER A 35 26.38 4.42 20.80
C SER A 35 27.04 4.98 19.55
N GLY A 36 27.13 6.30 19.46
CA GLY A 36 27.79 7.00 18.37
C GLY A 36 28.86 7.96 18.87
N THR A 37 29.98 8.04 18.18
CA THR A 37 31.02 9.03 18.42
C THR A 37 30.63 10.32 17.71
N VAL A 38 30.53 11.40 18.47
CA VAL A 38 30.19 12.74 17.96
C VAL A 38 31.48 13.51 17.73
N ASP A 39 31.67 14.09 16.54
CA ASP A 39 32.93 14.76 16.21
C ASP A 39 33.23 15.93 17.16
N GLY A 40 34.46 16.01 17.64
CA GLY A 40 34.92 17.02 18.60
C GLY A 40 34.32 16.95 20.02
N VAL A 41 33.41 16.01 20.31
CA VAL A 41 32.69 15.94 21.59
C VAL A 41 33.01 14.65 22.36
N LYS A 42 33.34 14.79 23.66
CA LYS A 42 33.68 13.64 24.52
C LYS A 42 32.49 12.75 24.87
N SER A 43 31.28 13.31 24.83
CA SER A 43 30.03 12.57 25.06
C SER A 43 29.63 11.78 23.83
N ARG A 44 29.07 10.59 24.03
CA ARG A 44 28.54 9.74 22.95
C ARG A 44 27.05 9.98 22.73
N ALA A 45 26.63 9.97 21.47
CA ALA A 45 25.23 9.91 21.10
C ALA A 45 24.65 8.52 21.44
N LYS A 46 23.33 8.45 21.68
CA LYS A 46 22.61 7.20 21.94
C LYS A 46 21.45 7.06 20.95
N LEU A 47 21.43 5.96 20.22
CA LEU A 47 20.34 5.54 19.36
C LEU A 47 19.67 4.32 20.01
N VAL A 48 18.35 4.36 20.19
CA VAL A 48 17.58 3.19 20.62
C VAL A 48 17.01 2.52 19.39
N VAL A 49 17.36 1.26 19.19
CA VAL A 49 16.83 0.41 18.12
C VAL A 49 15.83 -0.57 18.74
N THR A 50 14.65 -0.68 18.14
CA THR A 50 13.62 -1.64 18.56
C THR A 50 13.35 -2.63 17.43
N VAL A 51 13.46 -3.91 17.76
CA VAL A 51 13.24 -5.03 16.85
C VAL A 51 11.80 -5.51 17.04
N LEU A 52 11.01 -5.35 15.99
CA LEU A 52 9.60 -5.72 15.97
C LEU A 52 9.37 -6.87 14.98
N LYS A 53 8.28 -7.60 15.17
CA LYS A 53 7.79 -8.59 14.21
C LYS A 53 6.37 -8.25 13.79
N VAL A 54 6.04 -8.61 12.56
CA VAL A 54 4.66 -8.65 12.09
C VAL A 54 3.91 -9.74 12.85
N THR A 55 2.70 -9.43 13.30
CA THR A 55 1.79 -10.37 13.96
C THR A 55 0.55 -10.66 13.14
N SER A 56 0.09 -9.73 12.31
CA SER A 56 -1.05 -9.93 11.42
C SER A 56 -0.97 -9.03 10.20
N VAL A 57 -1.72 -9.41 9.17
CA VAL A 57 -1.92 -8.66 7.93
C VAL A 57 -3.40 -8.35 7.81
N ASP A 58 -3.73 -7.13 7.40
CA ASP A 58 -5.11 -6.75 7.16
C ASP A 58 -5.71 -7.53 6.00
N ALA A 59 -7.02 -7.78 6.06
CA ALA A 59 -7.71 -8.52 5.02
C ALA A 59 -7.74 -7.72 3.72
N VAL A 60 -7.26 -8.32 2.63
CA VAL A 60 -7.34 -7.74 1.28
C VAL A 60 -8.56 -8.30 0.57
N ALA A 61 -9.41 -7.42 0.03
CA ALA A 61 -10.55 -7.80 -0.79
C ALA A 61 -10.46 -7.09 -2.14
N VAL A 62 -10.52 -7.85 -3.22
CA VAL A 62 -10.44 -7.34 -4.59
C VAL A 62 -11.63 -7.86 -5.39
N THR A 63 -12.19 -7.00 -6.23
CA THR A 63 -13.26 -7.35 -7.16
C THR A 63 -12.73 -7.28 -8.59
N THR A 64 -13.10 -8.25 -9.41
CA THR A 64 -12.82 -8.24 -10.85
C THR A 64 -14.01 -8.83 -11.63
N PHE A 65 -13.89 -8.86 -12.95
CA PHE A 65 -14.90 -9.38 -13.88
C PHE A 65 -14.37 -10.62 -14.62
N PRO A 66 -15.26 -11.45 -15.19
CA PRO A 66 -14.86 -12.56 -16.03
C PRO A 66 -13.86 -12.15 -17.11
N GLY A 67 -12.72 -12.84 -17.15
CA GLY A 67 -11.65 -12.58 -18.12
C GLY A 67 -10.76 -11.37 -17.80
N VAL A 68 -11.06 -10.61 -16.75
CA VAL A 68 -10.22 -9.49 -16.29
C VAL A 68 -9.37 -9.95 -15.11
N ALA A 69 -8.05 -9.84 -15.23
CA ALA A 69 -7.14 -10.19 -14.15
C ALA A 69 -7.39 -9.27 -12.92
N PRO A 70 -7.39 -9.81 -11.69
CA PRO A 70 -7.58 -8.99 -10.50
C PRO A 70 -6.38 -8.07 -10.27
N ASP A 71 -6.66 -6.81 -9.93
CA ASP A 71 -5.64 -5.83 -9.53
C ASP A 71 -5.34 -5.99 -8.04
N LEU A 72 -4.22 -6.64 -7.72
CA LEU A 72 -3.79 -6.91 -6.35
C LEU A 72 -2.88 -5.76 -5.86
N PRO A 73 -3.06 -5.25 -4.64
CA PRO A 73 -2.28 -4.11 -4.16
C PRO A 73 -0.82 -4.50 -3.96
N SER A 74 0.11 -3.62 -4.33
CA SER A 74 1.54 -3.88 -4.19
C SER A 74 2.01 -3.89 -2.73
N GLU A 75 1.25 -3.25 -1.84
CA GLU A 75 1.50 -3.21 -0.41
C GLU A 75 0.25 -3.59 0.37
N VAL A 76 0.45 -4.12 1.57
CA VAL A 76 -0.62 -4.42 2.52
C VAL A 76 -0.31 -3.80 3.87
N THR A 77 -1.36 -3.45 4.60
CA THR A 77 -1.22 -3.02 6.00
C THR A 77 -0.94 -4.22 6.88
N VAL A 78 0.07 -4.09 7.73
CA VAL A 78 0.45 -5.08 8.73
C VAL A 78 0.33 -4.49 10.12
N THR A 79 0.06 -5.34 11.11
CA THR A 79 0.17 -4.99 12.53
C THR A 79 1.37 -5.70 13.12
N ARG A 80 2.15 -4.97 13.94
CA ARG A 80 3.32 -5.47 14.64
C ARG A 80 2.99 -5.88 16.07
N ASN A 81 3.92 -6.58 16.73
CA ASN A 81 3.75 -7.08 18.09
C ASN A 81 3.62 -6.00 19.18
N ASP A 82 3.93 -4.74 18.87
CA ASP A 82 3.72 -3.59 19.75
C ASP A 82 2.37 -2.88 19.50
N GLY A 83 1.57 -3.39 18.56
CA GLY A 83 0.28 -2.84 18.16
C GLY A 83 0.36 -1.73 17.12
N THR A 84 1.56 -1.33 16.69
CA THR A 84 1.70 -0.36 15.59
C THR A 84 1.38 -0.98 14.24
N THR A 85 0.95 -0.16 13.30
CA THR A 85 0.70 -0.56 11.91
C THR A 85 1.73 0.03 10.96
N ASP A 86 1.96 -0.65 9.84
CA ASP A 86 2.83 -0.18 8.76
C ASP A 86 2.35 -0.77 7.42
N THR A 87 2.86 -0.27 6.29
CA THR A 87 2.67 -0.92 4.98
C THR A 87 3.89 -1.75 4.61
N MET A 88 3.67 -2.88 3.95
CA MET A 88 4.75 -3.76 3.51
C MET A 88 4.50 -4.25 2.09
N TRP A 89 5.56 -4.25 1.28
CA TRP A 89 5.54 -4.81 -0.06
C TRP A 89 5.12 -6.28 -0.03
N THR A 90 4.22 -6.63 -0.94
CA THR A 90 3.66 -7.98 -1.04
C THR A 90 3.87 -8.52 -2.43
N ASP A 91 4.58 -9.63 -2.52
CA ASP A 91 4.72 -10.41 -3.74
C ASP A 91 3.60 -11.46 -3.80
N TRP A 92 2.63 -11.24 -4.68
CA TRP A 92 1.47 -12.12 -4.84
C TRP A 92 1.78 -13.30 -5.75
N SER A 93 1.27 -14.48 -5.38
CA SER A 93 1.28 -15.64 -6.28
C SER A 93 0.58 -15.31 -7.61
N SER A 94 1.10 -15.85 -8.71
CA SER A 94 0.48 -15.71 -10.03
C SER A 94 -0.96 -16.22 -10.01
N VAL A 95 -1.88 -15.45 -10.59
CA VAL A 95 -3.30 -15.82 -10.72
C VAL A 95 -3.53 -16.42 -12.10
N ASP A 96 -4.02 -17.67 -12.17
CA ASP A 96 -4.35 -18.29 -13.44
C ASP A 96 -5.65 -17.69 -14.01
N SER A 97 -5.66 -17.41 -15.32
CA SER A 97 -6.84 -16.97 -16.07
C SER A 97 -8.09 -17.83 -15.87
N ALA A 98 -7.93 -19.13 -15.64
CA ALA A 98 -9.04 -20.04 -15.35
C ALA A 98 -9.76 -19.70 -14.03
N GLN A 99 -9.06 -19.11 -13.05
CA GLN A 99 -9.64 -18.75 -11.75
C GLN A 99 -10.59 -17.56 -11.84
N TYR A 100 -10.41 -16.68 -12.83
CA TYR A 100 -11.25 -15.51 -13.07
C TYR A 100 -12.01 -15.57 -14.41
N ALA A 101 -12.11 -16.74 -15.02
CA ALA A 101 -12.86 -16.91 -16.27
C ALA A 101 -14.39 -16.85 -16.08
N LYS A 102 -14.89 -17.03 -14.85
CA LYS A 102 -16.32 -17.05 -14.50
C LYS A 102 -16.52 -16.43 -13.12
N ALA A 103 -17.73 -15.97 -12.84
CA ALA A 103 -18.10 -15.51 -11.51
C ALA A 103 -17.82 -16.56 -10.43
N GLY A 104 -17.39 -16.08 -9.26
CA GLY A 104 -16.96 -16.91 -8.15
C GLY A 104 -16.03 -16.17 -7.20
N THR A 105 -15.52 -16.89 -6.20
CA THR A 105 -14.55 -16.35 -5.26
C THR A 105 -13.37 -17.27 -5.11
N PHE A 106 -12.17 -16.71 -5.03
CA PHE A 106 -10.96 -17.45 -4.71
C PHE A 106 -10.01 -16.64 -3.84
N THR A 107 -8.98 -17.29 -3.31
CA THR A 107 -7.96 -16.65 -2.49
C THR A 107 -6.61 -16.65 -3.21
N VAL A 108 -5.89 -15.55 -3.12
CA VAL A 108 -4.50 -15.42 -3.58
C VAL A 108 -3.62 -15.21 -2.36
N SER A 109 -2.56 -16.01 -2.25
CA SER A 109 -1.56 -15.83 -1.19
C SER A 109 -0.48 -14.85 -1.62
N GLY A 110 0.01 -14.05 -0.68
CA GLY A 110 1.12 -13.13 -0.87
C GLY A 110 2.24 -13.36 0.14
N THR A 111 3.48 -13.13 -0.28
CA THR A 111 4.66 -13.17 0.58
C THR A 111 5.08 -11.74 0.90
N LEU A 112 5.26 -11.47 2.20
CA LEU A 112 5.77 -10.19 2.66
C LEU A 112 7.30 -10.18 2.64
N GLU A 113 7.88 -9.03 2.33
CA GLU A 113 9.30 -8.81 2.55
C GLU A 113 9.61 -8.90 4.06
N TYR A 114 10.75 -9.48 4.45
CA TYR A 114 11.21 -9.52 5.85
C TYR A 114 10.26 -10.15 6.90
N SER A 115 9.24 -10.90 6.50
CA SER A 115 8.28 -11.54 7.41
C SER A 115 7.84 -12.92 6.92
N ASP A 116 7.74 -13.87 7.84
CA ASP A 116 7.18 -15.20 7.56
C ASP A 116 5.64 -15.22 7.55
N VAL A 117 4.99 -14.13 8.00
CA VAL A 117 3.53 -14.00 7.97
C VAL A 117 3.07 -13.81 6.52
N LYS A 118 2.08 -14.59 6.10
CA LYS A 118 1.53 -14.52 4.73
C LYS A 118 0.37 -13.52 4.64
N ALA A 119 0.35 -12.77 3.54
CA ALA A 119 -0.81 -11.99 3.13
C ALA A 119 -1.81 -12.90 2.41
N THR A 120 -3.10 -12.54 2.46
CA THR A 120 -4.15 -13.23 1.69
C THR A 120 -5.13 -12.21 1.14
N ALA A 121 -5.38 -12.30 -0.17
CA ALA A 121 -6.41 -11.54 -0.85
C ALA A 121 -7.58 -12.45 -1.21
N LYS A 122 -8.79 -12.03 -0.83
CA LYS A 122 -10.03 -12.62 -1.33
C LYS A 122 -10.43 -11.90 -2.61
N VAL A 123 -10.38 -12.61 -3.72
CA VAL A 123 -10.82 -12.12 -5.02
C VAL A 123 -12.26 -12.55 -5.26
N THR A 124 -13.10 -11.60 -5.67
CA THR A 124 -14.49 -11.83 -6.07
C THR A 124 -14.65 -11.48 -7.54
N VAL A 125 -15.02 -12.47 -8.33
CA VAL A 125 -15.32 -12.31 -9.76
C VAL A 125 -16.83 -12.16 -9.89
N ARG A 126 -17.30 -11.06 -10.48
CA ARG A 126 -18.73 -10.74 -10.57
C ARG A 126 -19.18 -10.68 -12.02
N ASP A 127 -20.28 -11.36 -12.32
CA ASP A 127 -20.93 -11.25 -13.62
C ASP A 127 -21.74 -9.95 -13.70
N ILE A 128 -21.65 -9.28 -14.86
CA ILE A 128 -22.46 -8.11 -15.18
C ILE A 128 -23.73 -8.60 -15.88
N LYS A 129 -24.87 -8.31 -15.25
CA LYS A 129 -26.18 -8.68 -15.77
C LYS A 129 -26.65 -7.70 -16.85
N THR A 130 -26.56 -6.41 -16.54
CA THR A 130 -26.94 -5.33 -17.47
C THR A 130 -26.01 -4.15 -17.28
N VAL A 131 -25.75 -3.42 -18.37
CA VAL A 131 -25.08 -2.12 -18.35
C VAL A 131 -26.13 -1.06 -18.65
N ASP A 132 -26.17 0.01 -17.86
CA ASP A 132 -27.12 1.09 -18.08
C ASP A 132 -26.81 1.82 -19.40
N SER A 133 -27.86 2.12 -20.15
CA SER A 133 -27.72 2.82 -21.43
C SER A 133 -27.25 4.26 -21.19
N VAL A 134 -26.12 4.62 -21.77
CA VAL A 134 -25.57 5.97 -21.73
C VAL A 134 -26.07 6.77 -22.94
N LYS A 135 -26.58 7.97 -22.69
CA LYS A 135 -26.93 8.94 -23.73
C LYS A 135 -26.04 10.18 -23.62
N VAL A 136 -25.40 10.57 -24.71
CA VAL A 136 -24.62 11.81 -24.83
C VAL A 136 -25.20 12.65 -25.96
N ASP A 137 -25.52 13.91 -25.68
CA ASP A 137 -25.98 14.87 -26.68
C ASP A 137 -24.84 15.88 -26.96
N THR A 138 -24.57 16.18 -28.23
CA THR A 138 -23.57 17.18 -28.65
C THR A 138 -24.12 18.09 -29.74
N GLY A 139 -23.52 19.27 -29.92
CA GLY A 139 -23.89 20.24 -30.94
C GLY A 139 -23.29 19.93 -32.31
N VAL A 140 -23.84 20.54 -33.37
CA VAL A 140 -23.30 20.40 -34.74
C VAL A 140 -21.85 20.89 -34.78
N GLY A 141 -20.93 20.01 -35.19
CA GLY A 141 -19.49 20.30 -35.27
C GLY A 141 -18.74 20.21 -33.94
N ILE A 142 -19.37 19.75 -32.86
CA ILE A 142 -18.75 19.59 -31.54
C ILE A 142 -18.55 18.09 -31.25
N SER A 143 -17.32 17.67 -30.96
CA SER A 143 -17.04 16.30 -30.53
C SER A 143 -17.73 16.00 -29.20
N PRO A 144 -18.44 14.86 -29.07
CA PRO A 144 -19.10 14.49 -27.82
C PRO A 144 -18.07 14.18 -26.73
N VAL A 145 -18.38 14.57 -25.50
CA VAL A 145 -17.61 14.16 -24.32
C VAL A 145 -18.24 12.88 -23.78
N LEU A 146 -17.53 11.76 -23.92
CA LEU A 146 -18.00 10.47 -23.41
C LEU A 146 -17.68 10.33 -21.91
N PRO A 147 -18.55 9.67 -21.13
CA PRO A 147 -18.29 9.48 -19.70
C PRO A 147 -17.13 8.50 -19.50
N SER A 148 -16.36 8.68 -18.43
CA SER A 148 -15.29 7.75 -18.06
C SER A 148 -15.78 6.52 -17.30
N THR A 149 -17.05 6.48 -16.88
CA THR A 149 -17.68 5.37 -16.15
C THR A 149 -19.08 5.07 -16.67
N VAL A 150 -19.54 3.84 -16.46
CA VAL A 150 -20.93 3.41 -16.68
C VAL A 150 -21.43 2.63 -15.47
N SER A 151 -22.70 2.81 -15.14
CA SER A 151 -23.37 2.01 -14.10
C SER A 151 -23.67 0.62 -14.65
N VAL A 152 -23.26 -0.41 -13.90
CA VAL A 152 -23.54 -1.81 -14.19
C VAL A 152 -24.42 -2.39 -13.09
N VAL A 153 -25.33 -3.28 -13.45
CA VAL A 153 -26.12 -4.09 -12.52
C VAL A 153 -25.58 -5.52 -12.54
N TYR A 154 -25.33 -6.06 -11.36
CA TYR A 154 -24.83 -7.42 -11.16
C TYR A 154 -25.97 -8.43 -11.04
N ASP A 155 -25.64 -9.72 -11.08
CA ASP A 155 -26.64 -10.80 -10.94
C ASP A 155 -27.31 -10.84 -9.57
N ASP A 156 -26.67 -10.31 -8.53
CA ASP A 156 -27.24 -10.16 -7.19
C ASP A 156 -28.17 -8.94 -7.05
N GLY A 157 -28.36 -8.17 -8.13
CA GLY A 157 -29.23 -6.99 -8.18
C GLY A 157 -28.62 -5.72 -7.60
N THR A 158 -27.36 -5.76 -7.14
CA THR A 158 -26.64 -4.53 -6.78
C THR A 158 -26.09 -3.84 -8.02
N SER A 159 -25.62 -2.60 -7.86
CA SER A 159 -25.04 -1.80 -8.93
C SER A 159 -23.74 -1.12 -8.50
N ASP A 160 -22.88 -0.82 -9.46
CA ASP A 160 -21.61 -0.09 -9.24
C ASP A 160 -21.20 0.66 -10.52
N ASP A 161 -20.37 1.69 -10.37
CA ASP A 161 -19.83 2.45 -11.51
C ASP A 161 -18.49 1.85 -11.97
N VAL A 162 -18.45 1.37 -13.20
CA VAL A 162 -17.25 0.74 -13.79
C VAL A 162 -16.62 1.67 -14.81
N SER A 163 -15.29 1.79 -14.75
CA SER A 163 -14.53 2.59 -15.72
C SER A 163 -14.65 2.01 -17.13
N VAL A 164 -14.81 2.89 -18.12
CA VAL A 164 -14.95 2.50 -19.52
C VAL A 164 -13.95 3.26 -20.41
N THR A 165 -13.45 2.56 -21.42
CA THR A 165 -12.68 3.14 -22.51
C THR A 165 -13.51 3.03 -23.79
N TRP A 166 -13.63 4.14 -24.50
CA TRP A 166 -14.35 4.21 -25.76
C TRP A 166 -13.34 4.20 -26.91
N ASP A 167 -13.71 3.56 -28.02
CA ASP A 167 -12.99 3.75 -29.27
C ASP A 167 -13.13 5.22 -29.71
N ASP A 168 -12.12 5.75 -30.40
CA ASP A 168 -12.14 7.12 -30.92
C ASP A 168 -13.38 7.37 -31.80
N VAL A 169 -14.06 8.50 -31.58
CA VAL A 169 -15.33 8.90 -32.23
C VAL A 169 -15.10 9.87 -33.37
#